data_AF-D0LPJ3-F1
#
_entry.id   AF-D0LPJ3-F1
#
_cell.length_a   1.000
_cell.length_b   1.000
_cell.length_c   1.000
_cell.angle_alpha   90.00
_cell.angle_beta   90.00
_cell.angle_gamma   90.00
#
_symmetry.space_group_name_H-M   'P 1'
#
loop_
_entity.id
_entity.type
_entity.pdbx_description
1 polymer ?
#
loop_
_entity_poly.entity_id
_entity_poly.type
_entity_poly.pdbx_seq_one_letter_code
_entity_poly.pdbx_strand_id
1 'polypeptide(L)'
;MRSPLQSLEEVLGRRLREDERGSIATLNDLPAELVEEVRALNEKSRVASTEYLRFYVRKLDAVDEFISDVLELGTISASSWGIRDLICFSKLNANYWSRCDVPSMVGALMSVDGLRWWRVAPRLDEWDWLGISGAPGVLVRDATYWFEPPDKVDYYELESEELEEIPTETFEVSIRRWIASRAAWQLAQAKLKPGREASADEVARMLSAPVPVSEDAKIAVRALLREEYELGPSSDDVPGFRGPDDWYAR
;
A
#
# COMPACT_ATOMS: atom_id res chain seq x y z
N MET A 1 -13.91 37.79 -18.10
CA MET A 1 -14.04 36.38 -17.68
C MET A 1 -14.84 36.38 -16.39
N ARG A 2 -15.92 35.59 -16.32
CA ARG A 2 -16.68 35.39 -15.05
C ARG A 2 -15.84 34.54 -14.11
N SER A 3 -15.96 34.75 -12.80
CA SER A 3 -15.30 33.84 -11.85
C SER A 3 -16.02 32.49 -11.83
N PRO A 4 -15.33 31.38 -11.55
CA PRO A 4 -15.95 30.06 -11.37
C PRO A 4 -17.11 30.11 -10.35
N LEU A 5 -16.92 30.88 -9.27
CA LEU A 5 -17.92 31.08 -8.22
C LEU A 5 -19.21 31.75 -8.72
N GLN A 6 -19.10 32.79 -9.56
CA GLN A 6 -20.28 33.46 -10.15
C GLN A 6 -21.08 32.52 -11.05
N SER A 7 -20.37 31.67 -11.81
CA SER A 7 -21.01 30.69 -12.69
C SER A 7 -21.72 29.60 -11.86
N LEU A 8 -21.15 29.22 -10.73
CA LEU A 8 -21.77 28.27 -9.80
C LEU A 8 -23.03 28.84 -9.14
N GLU A 9 -22.99 30.08 -8.64
CA GLU A 9 -24.15 30.76 -8.02
C GLU A 9 -25.31 30.93 -9.02
N GLU A 10 -25.03 31.18 -10.29
CA GLU A 10 -26.03 31.22 -11.35
C GLU A 10 -26.74 29.87 -11.53
N VAL A 11 -26.00 28.75 -11.51
CA VAL A 11 -26.58 27.40 -11.64
C VAL A 11 -27.37 27.00 -10.39
N LEU A 12 -26.89 27.39 -9.21
CA LEU A 12 -27.57 27.14 -7.94
C LEU A 12 -28.83 28.01 -7.76
N GLY A 13 -28.90 29.17 -8.41
CA GLY A 13 -29.97 30.15 -8.21
C GLY A 13 -29.94 30.82 -6.83
N ARG A 14 -28.84 30.67 -6.08
CA ARG A 14 -28.61 31.29 -4.78
C ARG A 14 -27.15 31.72 -4.62
N ARG A 15 -26.92 32.69 -3.75
CA ARG A 15 -25.58 33.12 -3.38
C ARG A 15 -24.97 32.14 -2.38
N LEU A 16 -23.69 31.82 -2.55
CA LEU A 16 -22.93 31.06 -1.56
C LEU A 16 -22.41 32.02 -0.49
N ARG A 17 -22.48 31.61 0.77
CA ARG A 17 -22.03 32.47 1.85
C ARG A 17 -20.54 32.26 2.06
N GLU A 18 -19.76 33.34 2.03
CA GLU A 18 -18.29 33.26 2.09
C GLU A 18 -17.77 32.62 3.39
N ASP A 19 -18.53 32.72 4.49
CA ASP A 19 -18.21 32.08 5.77
C ASP A 19 -18.36 30.55 5.76
N GLU A 20 -19.01 29.97 4.75
CA GLU A 20 -19.14 28.52 4.56
C GLU A 20 -17.97 27.91 3.77
N ARG A 21 -17.08 28.74 3.22
CA ARG A 21 -15.98 28.27 2.40
C ARG A 21 -15.02 27.40 3.22
N GLY A 22 -14.79 26.16 2.79
CA GLY A 22 -13.95 25.20 3.51
C GLY A 22 -14.50 24.81 4.90
N SER A 23 -15.82 24.97 5.11
CA SER A 23 -16.48 24.61 6.37
C SER A 23 -16.50 23.10 6.65
N ILE A 24 -16.36 22.28 5.60
CA ILE A 24 -16.37 20.82 5.68
C ILE A 24 -14.93 20.31 5.58
N ALA A 25 -14.53 19.44 6.50
CA ALA A 25 -13.15 18.95 6.52
C ALA A 25 -12.88 18.01 5.33
N THR A 26 -13.72 17.01 5.11
CA THR A 26 -13.52 15.97 4.09
C THR A 26 -14.81 15.62 3.36
N LEU A 27 -14.72 14.83 2.28
CA LEU A 27 -15.89 14.34 1.55
C LEU A 27 -16.76 13.39 2.42
N ASN A 28 -16.17 12.68 3.39
CA ASN A 28 -16.93 11.84 4.31
C ASN A 28 -17.76 12.66 5.33
N ASP A 29 -17.43 13.92 5.55
CA ASP A 29 -18.13 14.81 6.49
C ASP A 29 -19.31 15.57 5.86
N LEU A 30 -19.64 15.29 4.58
CA LEU A 30 -20.74 15.95 3.90
C LEU A 30 -22.10 15.61 4.55
N PRO A 31 -22.85 16.61 5.03
CA PRO A 31 -24.23 16.42 5.49
C PRO A 31 -25.12 15.88 4.37
N ALA A 32 -26.12 15.06 4.73
CA ALA A 32 -27.03 14.45 3.77
C ALA A 32 -27.74 15.48 2.88
N GLU A 33 -28.10 16.66 3.43
CA GLU A 33 -28.73 17.72 2.65
C GLU A 33 -27.80 18.26 1.55
N LEU A 34 -26.50 18.39 1.85
CA LEU A 34 -25.52 18.83 0.87
C LEU A 34 -25.20 17.73 -0.15
N VAL A 35 -25.22 16.45 0.24
CA VAL A 35 -25.08 15.33 -0.72
C VAL A 35 -26.20 15.39 -1.76
N GLU A 36 -27.46 15.57 -1.34
CA GLU A 36 -28.59 15.68 -2.27
C GLU A 36 -28.51 16.94 -3.15
N GLU A 37 -28.07 18.08 -2.59
CA GLU A 37 -27.87 19.29 -3.38
C GLU A 37 -26.78 19.11 -4.45
N VAL A 38 -25.65 18.50 -4.09
CA VAL A 38 -24.56 18.23 -5.03
C VAL A 38 -24.98 17.18 -6.06
N ARG A 39 -25.77 16.17 -5.70
CA ARG A 39 -26.33 15.19 -6.66
C ARG A 39 -27.24 15.87 -7.68
N ALA A 40 -28.19 16.69 -7.24
CA ALA A 40 -29.06 17.46 -8.13
C ALA A 40 -28.29 18.46 -9.03
N LEU A 41 -27.16 18.96 -8.54
CA LEU A 41 -26.25 19.79 -9.32
C LEU A 41 -25.46 18.98 -10.36
N ASN A 42 -24.99 17.78 -9.99
CA ASN A 42 -24.23 16.89 -10.86
C ASN A 42 -25.05 16.43 -12.08
N GLU A 43 -26.35 16.17 -11.91
CA GLU A 43 -27.27 15.87 -13.02
C GLU A 43 -27.32 16.96 -14.09
N LYS A 44 -27.07 18.22 -13.71
CA LYS A 44 -27.08 19.38 -14.62
C LYS A 44 -25.69 19.68 -15.16
N SER A 45 -24.67 19.60 -14.30
CA SER A 45 -23.30 19.95 -14.63
C SER A 45 -22.33 19.35 -13.62
N ARG A 46 -21.57 18.34 -14.07
CA ARG A 46 -20.46 17.78 -13.29
C ARG A 46 -19.46 18.85 -12.87
N VAL A 47 -19.12 19.78 -13.76
CA VAL A 47 -18.22 20.91 -13.45
C VAL A 47 -18.75 21.75 -12.30
N ALA A 48 -20.05 22.07 -12.30
CA ALA A 48 -20.65 22.83 -11.20
C ALA A 48 -20.62 22.05 -9.89
N SER A 49 -20.88 20.74 -9.92
CA SER A 49 -20.78 19.88 -8.72
C SER A 49 -19.37 19.86 -8.14
N THR A 50 -18.33 19.74 -8.98
CA THR A 50 -16.94 19.78 -8.53
C THR A 50 -16.57 21.13 -7.94
N GLU A 51 -16.99 22.25 -8.56
CA GLU A 51 -16.76 23.59 -8.03
C GLU A 51 -17.50 23.82 -6.71
N TYR A 52 -18.69 23.25 -6.56
CA TYR A 52 -19.46 23.27 -5.31
C TYR A 52 -18.73 22.52 -4.19
N LEU A 53 -18.25 21.32 -4.48
CA LEU A 53 -17.44 20.55 -3.53
C LEU A 53 -16.15 21.30 -3.16
N ARG A 54 -15.47 21.92 -4.14
CA ARG A 54 -14.30 22.81 -3.93
C ARG A 54 -14.59 24.02 -3.06
N PHE A 55 -15.83 24.50 -3.05
CA PHE A 55 -16.22 25.60 -2.18
C PHE A 55 -16.32 25.15 -0.72
N TYR A 56 -16.99 24.04 -0.43
CA TYR A 56 -17.29 23.61 0.94
C TYR A 56 -16.19 22.75 1.59
N VAL A 57 -15.51 21.89 0.82
CA VAL A 57 -14.66 20.81 1.35
C VAL A 57 -13.18 21.18 1.30
N ARG A 58 -12.45 20.96 2.39
CA ARG A 58 -11.00 21.24 2.46
C ARG A 58 -10.14 20.14 1.86
N LYS A 59 -10.42 18.87 2.17
CA LYS A 59 -9.67 17.71 1.64
C LYS A 59 -10.48 17.01 0.55
N LEU A 60 -10.10 17.27 -0.70
CA LEU A 60 -10.81 16.91 -1.93
C LEU A 60 -10.08 15.88 -2.78
N ASP A 61 -9.19 15.10 -2.16
CA ASP A 61 -8.56 13.97 -2.84
C ASP A 61 -9.64 13.05 -3.40
N ALA A 62 -9.42 12.50 -4.60
CA ALA A 62 -10.33 11.58 -5.26
C ALA A 62 -11.78 12.11 -5.45
N VAL A 63 -11.96 13.44 -5.65
CA VAL A 63 -13.29 14.03 -5.88
C VAL A 63 -14.02 13.43 -7.09
N ASP A 64 -13.29 13.02 -8.11
CA ASP A 64 -13.91 12.45 -9.31
C ASP A 64 -14.49 11.06 -9.05
N GLU A 65 -13.79 10.22 -8.27
CA GLU A 65 -14.28 8.94 -7.78
C GLU A 65 -15.48 9.14 -6.84
N PHE A 66 -15.42 10.11 -5.92
CA PHE A 66 -16.54 10.42 -5.03
C PHE A 66 -17.81 10.78 -5.80
N ILE A 67 -17.69 11.64 -6.82
CA ILE A 67 -18.83 12.01 -7.66
C ILE A 67 -19.43 10.75 -8.31
N SER A 68 -18.59 9.85 -8.83
CA SER A 68 -19.10 8.65 -9.47
C SER A 68 -19.80 7.71 -8.49
N ASP A 69 -19.13 7.37 -7.38
CA ASP A 69 -19.62 6.35 -6.44
C ASP A 69 -20.81 6.85 -5.61
N VAL A 70 -20.74 8.08 -5.10
CA VAL A 70 -21.70 8.60 -4.13
C VAL A 70 -22.83 9.37 -4.81
N LEU A 71 -22.51 10.16 -5.84
CA LEU A 71 -23.51 11.03 -6.46
C LEU A 71 -24.21 10.36 -7.64
N GLU A 72 -23.45 9.71 -8.55
CA GLU A 72 -24.01 9.10 -9.77
C GLU A 72 -24.60 7.71 -9.50
N LEU A 73 -23.85 6.82 -8.83
CA LEU A 73 -24.32 5.48 -8.52
C LEU A 73 -25.25 5.45 -7.30
N GLY A 74 -24.98 6.29 -6.30
CA GLY A 74 -25.79 6.39 -5.08
C GLY A 74 -25.82 5.10 -4.24
N THR A 75 -24.88 4.19 -4.46
CA THR A 75 -24.81 2.89 -3.80
C THR A 75 -24.14 2.95 -2.43
N ILE A 76 -23.32 3.98 -2.20
CA ILE A 76 -22.54 4.15 -0.98
C ILE A 76 -22.84 5.53 -0.38
N SER A 77 -22.99 5.60 0.94
CA SER A 77 -23.18 6.87 1.64
C SER A 77 -21.89 7.69 1.67
N ALA A 78 -22.01 9.02 1.70
CA ALA A 78 -20.83 9.88 1.79
C ALA A 78 -19.96 9.52 3.00
N SER A 79 -20.55 9.24 4.17
CA SER A 79 -19.80 8.92 5.39
C SER A 79 -19.07 7.58 5.38
N SER A 80 -19.42 6.67 4.47
CA SER A 80 -18.78 5.36 4.35
C SER A 80 -17.89 5.22 3.12
N TRP A 81 -17.88 6.23 2.25
CA TRP A 81 -17.17 6.17 0.97
C TRP A 81 -15.65 6.19 1.14
N GLY A 82 -14.95 5.32 0.42
CA GLY A 82 -13.49 5.28 0.44
C GLY A 82 -12.90 4.91 1.81
N ILE A 83 -13.70 4.30 2.69
CA ILE A 83 -13.21 3.62 3.90
C ILE A 83 -12.78 2.22 3.48
N ARG A 84 -11.53 1.86 3.77
CA ARG A 84 -10.89 0.63 3.31
C ARG A 84 -9.93 0.08 4.34
N ASP A 85 -9.73 -1.23 4.31
CA ASP A 85 -8.69 -1.87 5.10
C ASP A 85 -7.38 -1.85 4.33
N LEU A 86 -6.30 -1.48 5.02
CA LEU A 86 -4.97 -1.37 4.42
C LEU A 86 -3.98 -2.24 5.18
N ILE A 87 -3.04 -2.84 4.46
CA ILE A 87 -1.80 -3.33 5.05
C ILE A 87 -0.66 -2.36 4.72
N CYS A 88 -0.07 -1.78 5.75
CA CYS A 88 1.08 -0.90 5.65
C CYS A 88 2.37 -1.68 5.86
N PHE A 89 3.27 -1.64 4.88
CA PHE A 89 4.53 -2.39 4.90
C PHE A 89 5.72 -1.46 4.63
N SER A 90 6.92 -1.88 5.02
CA SER A 90 8.11 -1.05 4.82
C SER A 90 8.35 -0.89 3.32
N LYS A 91 8.47 0.34 2.84
CA LYS A 91 8.73 0.63 1.43
C LYS A 91 10.08 0.06 1.01
N LEU A 92 10.06 -0.94 0.14
CA LEU A 92 11.26 -1.58 -0.38
C LEU A 92 11.37 -1.25 -1.87
N ASN A 93 12.32 -0.40 -2.23
CA ASN A 93 12.69 -0.26 -3.64
C ASN A 93 13.36 -1.57 -4.07
N ALA A 94 12.86 -2.19 -5.14
CA ALA A 94 13.31 -3.50 -5.59
C ALA A 94 14.84 -3.63 -5.63
N ASN A 95 15.56 -2.57 -6.06
CA ASN A 95 17.02 -2.58 -6.16
C ASN A 95 17.77 -2.41 -4.83
N TYR A 96 17.06 -2.29 -3.71
CA TYR A 96 17.63 -1.96 -2.41
C TYR A 96 17.47 -3.06 -1.36
N TRP A 97 16.96 -4.25 -1.73
CA TRP A 97 16.87 -5.38 -0.80
C TRP A 97 18.21 -5.68 -0.12
N SER A 98 19.33 -5.46 -0.83
CA SER A 98 20.67 -5.72 -0.31
C SER A 98 21.08 -4.79 0.84
N ARG A 99 20.40 -3.64 1.01
CA ARG A 99 20.64 -2.68 2.08
C ARG A 99 19.57 -2.73 3.17
N CYS A 100 18.55 -3.57 3.03
CA CYS A 100 17.50 -3.68 4.03
C CYS A 100 18.05 -4.31 5.31
N ASP A 101 17.84 -3.63 6.43
CA ASP A 101 18.07 -4.17 7.77
C ASP A 101 16.75 -4.20 8.54
N VAL A 102 16.58 -5.26 9.33
CA VAL A 102 15.36 -5.51 10.11
C VAL A 102 15.05 -4.33 11.05
N PRO A 103 16.01 -3.78 11.82
CA PRO A 103 15.72 -2.65 12.72
C PRO A 103 15.14 -1.43 12.02
N SER A 104 15.67 -1.04 10.86
CA SER A 104 15.16 0.11 10.09
C SER A 104 13.74 -0.13 9.56
N MET A 105 13.46 -1.34 9.08
CA MET A 105 12.13 -1.70 8.57
C MET A 105 11.08 -1.74 9.69
N VAL A 106 11.43 -2.36 10.83
CA VAL A 106 10.60 -2.33 12.04
C VAL A 106 10.36 -0.89 12.48
N GLY A 107 11.42 -0.08 12.55
CA GLY A 107 11.35 1.32 12.98
C GLY A 107 10.41 2.17 12.12
N ALA A 108 10.39 1.95 10.80
CA ALA A 108 9.43 2.61 9.91
C ALA A 108 7.98 2.24 10.27
N LEU A 109 7.72 0.95 10.45
CA LEU A 109 6.38 0.43 10.76
C LEU A 109 5.88 0.78 12.16
N MET A 110 6.78 1.04 13.11
CA MET A 110 6.40 1.49 14.45
C MET A 110 5.67 2.85 14.44
N SER A 111 5.82 3.65 13.38
CA SER A 111 5.11 4.93 13.21
C SER A 111 3.67 4.81 12.69
N VAL A 112 3.25 3.60 12.29
CA VAL A 112 1.89 3.35 11.76
C VAL A 112 0.98 2.91 12.90
N ASP A 113 -0.12 3.61 13.10
CA ASP A 113 -1.15 3.20 14.05
C ASP A 113 -2.05 2.10 13.45
N GLY A 114 -2.09 0.94 14.11
CA GLY A 114 -2.87 -0.20 13.64
C GLY A 114 -2.54 -1.51 14.38
N LEU A 115 -3.10 -2.60 13.87
CA LEU A 115 -2.91 -3.95 14.41
C LEU A 115 -1.57 -4.51 13.92
N ARG A 116 -0.76 -5.00 14.88
CA ARG A 116 0.57 -5.56 14.64
C ARG A 116 0.56 -7.05 15.02
N TRP A 117 1.21 -7.96 14.31
CA TRP A 117 1.86 -7.85 12.99
C TRP A 117 1.11 -8.74 12.00
N TRP A 118 1.03 -8.33 10.74
CA TRP A 118 0.26 -9.03 9.71
C TRP A 118 1.04 -9.13 8.41
N ARG A 119 0.69 -10.09 7.56
CA ARG A 119 1.10 -10.12 6.15
C ARG A 119 -0.03 -10.62 5.27
N VAL A 120 0.01 -10.26 3.99
CA VAL A 120 -0.72 -10.98 2.95
C VAL A 120 -0.02 -12.32 2.73
N ALA A 121 -0.78 -13.41 2.73
CA ALA A 121 -0.25 -14.76 2.52
C ALA A 121 0.61 -14.82 1.24
N PRO A 122 1.81 -15.44 1.25
CA PRO A 122 2.64 -15.54 0.07
C PRO A 122 1.97 -16.39 -1.01
N ARG A 123 1.68 -15.76 -2.16
CA ARG A 123 1.07 -16.42 -3.33
C ARG A 123 1.89 -16.19 -4.58
N LEU A 124 2.11 -17.26 -5.36
CA LEU A 124 3.02 -17.27 -6.51
C LEU A 124 2.45 -16.52 -7.72
N ASP A 125 1.14 -16.59 -7.93
CA ASP A 125 0.41 -15.85 -8.96
C ASP A 125 0.42 -14.32 -8.74
N GLU A 126 0.67 -13.88 -7.50
CA GLU A 126 0.70 -12.46 -7.09
C GLU A 126 2.12 -11.97 -6.72
N TRP A 127 3.15 -12.79 -6.93
CA TRP A 127 4.52 -12.53 -6.44
C TRP A 127 5.19 -11.27 -7.03
N ASP A 128 4.78 -10.86 -8.24
CA ASP A 128 5.47 -9.86 -9.06
C ASP A 128 5.01 -8.41 -8.80
N TRP A 129 3.70 -8.19 -8.64
CA TRP A 129 3.12 -6.93 -9.08
C TRP A 129 3.35 -5.73 -8.15
N LEU A 130 3.30 -5.92 -6.83
CA LEU A 130 3.38 -4.81 -5.86
C LEU A 130 4.41 -5.02 -4.77
N GLY A 131 5.10 -6.16 -4.79
CA GLY A 131 6.00 -6.57 -3.71
C GLY A 131 5.30 -6.85 -2.38
N ILE A 132 3.97 -6.84 -2.32
CA ILE A 132 3.18 -7.07 -1.11
C ILE A 132 3.12 -8.54 -0.68
N SER A 133 3.25 -9.49 -1.62
CA SER A 133 3.16 -10.92 -1.34
C SER A 133 4.16 -11.33 -0.25
N GLY A 134 3.65 -11.76 0.91
CA GLY A 134 4.44 -12.11 2.09
C GLY A 134 5.08 -10.94 2.83
N ALA A 135 4.82 -9.69 2.46
CA ALA A 135 5.38 -8.51 3.10
C ALA A 135 4.80 -8.34 4.52
N PRO A 136 5.64 -8.36 5.58
CA PRO A 136 5.17 -8.10 6.92
C PRO A 136 4.88 -6.60 7.13
N GLY A 137 3.81 -6.33 7.88
CA GLY A 137 3.27 -4.99 8.01
C GLY A 137 2.33 -4.80 9.20
N VAL A 138 1.68 -3.63 9.21
CA VAL A 138 0.67 -3.20 10.17
C VAL A 138 -0.66 -3.13 9.44
N LEU A 139 -1.70 -3.77 9.99
CA LEU A 139 -3.05 -3.73 9.46
C LEU A 139 -3.78 -2.50 10.01
N VAL A 140 -4.15 -1.59 9.12
CA VAL A 140 -4.95 -0.39 9.43
C VAL A 140 -6.38 -0.67 8.99
N ARG A 141 -7.29 -0.80 9.95
CA ARG A 141 -8.72 -0.98 9.68
C ARG A 141 -9.40 0.37 9.46
N ASP A 142 -10.41 0.37 8.60
CA ASP A 142 -11.26 1.53 8.36
C ASP A 142 -10.47 2.80 7.98
N ALA A 143 -9.40 2.66 7.20
CA ALA A 143 -8.60 3.77 6.73
C ALA A 143 -9.40 4.60 5.73
N THR A 144 -9.39 5.92 5.92
CA THR A 144 -10.07 6.88 5.04
C THR A 144 -9.38 7.00 3.68
N TYR A 145 -10.09 7.47 2.65
CA TYR A 145 -9.53 7.62 1.29
C TYR A 145 -8.32 8.56 1.24
N TRP A 146 -8.25 9.50 2.17
CA TRP A 146 -7.16 10.47 2.31
C TRP A 146 -6.04 10.03 3.26
N PHE A 147 -6.05 8.77 3.70
CA PHE A 147 -4.98 8.20 4.51
C PHE A 147 -3.67 8.29 3.74
N GLU A 148 -2.65 8.83 4.41
CA GLU A 148 -1.29 8.93 3.89
C GLU A 148 -0.37 8.15 4.82
N PRO A 149 0.35 7.13 4.31
CA PRO A 149 1.29 6.40 5.14
C PRO A 149 2.46 7.32 5.55
N PRO A 150 3.10 7.07 6.70
CA PRO A 150 4.34 7.73 7.08
C PRO A 150 5.47 7.55 6.04
N ASP A 151 6.51 8.38 6.13
CA ASP A 151 7.69 8.24 5.27
C ASP A 151 8.31 6.83 5.39
N LYS A 152 8.81 6.30 4.26
CA LYS A 152 9.34 4.93 4.12
C LYS A 152 8.34 3.79 4.38
N VAL A 153 7.05 4.09 4.49
CA VAL A 153 5.98 3.09 4.51
C VAL A 153 5.22 3.17 3.19
N ASP A 154 4.86 2.02 2.65
CA ASP A 154 3.91 1.90 1.56
C ASP A 154 2.66 1.18 2.07
N TYR A 155 1.57 1.20 1.32
CA TYR A 155 0.36 0.47 1.68
C TYR A 155 -0.22 -0.30 0.50
N TYR A 156 -0.98 -1.33 0.84
CA TYR A 156 -1.80 -2.08 -0.09
C TYR A 156 -3.24 -2.10 0.44
N GLU A 157 -4.20 -1.81 -0.43
CA GLU A 157 -5.63 -1.90 -0.13
C GLU A 157 -6.06 -3.34 -0.19
N LEU A 158 -6.76 -3.79 0.86
CA LEU A 158 -7.24 -5.15 1.00
C LEU A 158 -8.67 -5.26 0.45
N GLU A 159 -8.87 -6.13 -0.51
CA GLU A 159 -10.18 -6.43 -1.09
C GLU A 159 -10.75 -7.76 -0.57
N SER A 160 -9.92 -8.82 -0.51
CA SER A 160 -10.37 -10.18 -0.12
C SER A 160 -9.23 -11.12 0.29
N GLU A 161 -8.04 -10.58 0.55
CA GLU A 161 -6.82 -11.35 0.70
C GLU A 161 -6.81 -12.15 2.00
N GLU A 162 -6.19 -13.33 1.95
CA GLU A 162 -5.90 -14.11 3.13
C GLU A 162 -4.78 -13.42 3.91
N LEU A 163 -5.16 -12.78 5.02
CA LEU A 163 -4.24 -12.19 5.98
C LEU A 163 -3.79 -13.23 7.00
N GLU A 164 -2.49 -13.23 7.28
CA GLU A 164 -1.87 -14.05 8.31
C GLU A 164 -1.34 -13.17 9.43
N GLU A 165 -1.71 -13.48 10.67
CA GLU A 165 -1.10 -12.89 11.85
C GLU A 165 0.32 -13.44 12.03
N ILE A 166 1.27 -12.54 12.30
CA ILE A 166 2.67 -12.89 12.56
C ILE A 166 2.95 -12.72 14.05
N PRO A 167 3.34 -13.80 14.77
CA PRO A 167 3.80 -13.69 16.14
C PRO A 167 5.00 -12.73 16.26
N THR A 168 5.03 -11.94 17.34
CA THR A 168 6.07 -10.91 17.50
C THR A 168 7.48 -11.50 17.50
N GLU A 169 7.63 -12.71 18.06
CA GLU A 169 8.89 -13.46 18.13
C GLU A 169 9.42 -13.93 16.77
N THR A 170 8.57 -14.03 15.75
CA THR A 170 8.95 -14.44 14.38
C THR A 170 8.88 -13.30 13.37
N PHE A 171 8.63 -12.06 13.83
CA PHE A 171 8.50 -10.90 12.94
C PHE A 171 9.79 -10.62 12.16
N GLU A 172 10.95 -10.68 12.82
CA GLU A 172 12.25 -10.49 12.14
C GLU A 172 12.51 -11.55 11.07
N VAL A 173 12.14 -12.81 11.37
CA VAL A 173 12.23 -13.92 10.42
C VAL A 173 11.33 -13.65 9.21
N SER A 174 10.11 -13.17 9.44
CA SER A 174 9.17 -12.80 8.38
C SER A 174 9.73 -11.69 7.47
N ILE A 175 10.42 -10.69 8.03
CA ILE A 175 11.11 -9.67 7.22
C ILE A 175 12.21 -10.29 6.36
N ARG A 176 13.06 -11.15 6.93
CA ARG A 176 14.15 -11.80 6.18
C ARG A 176 13.61 -12.71 5.07
N ARG A 177 12.52 -13.43 5.31
CA ARG A 177 11.80 -14.21 4.28
C ARG A 177 11.31 -13.33 3.14
N TRP A 178 10.73 -12.18 3.46
CA TRP A 178 10.30 -11.23 2.45
C TRP A 178 11.49 -10.65 1.66
N ILE A 179 12.61 -10.29 2.31
CA ILE A 179 13.84 -9.86 1.63
C ILE A 179 14.35 -10.95 0.67
N ALA A 180 14.38 -12.21 1.12
CA ALA A 180 14.77 -13.35 0.29
C ALA A 180 13.85 -13.49 -0.93
N SER A 181 12.54 -13.35 -0.72
CA SER A 181 11.55 -13.40 -1.79
C SER A 181 11.74 -12.29 -2.83
N ARG A 182 12.06 -11.07 -2.40
CA ARG A 182 12.37 -9.96 -3.32
C ARG A 182 13.65 -10.22 -4.11
N ALA A 183 14.70 -10.75 -3.47
CA ALA A 183 15.93 -11.13 -4.17
C ALA A 183 15.68 -12.24 -5.20
N ALA A 184 14.88 -13.25 -4.85
CA ALA A 184 14.49 -14.34 -5.75
C ALA A 184 13.68 -13.84 -6.95
N TRP A 185 12.72 -12.94 -6.73
CA TRP A 185 11.95 -12.34 -7.80
C TRP A 185 12.86 -11.59 -8.80
N GLN A 186 13.82 -10.81 -8.29
CA GLN A 186 14.78 -10.12 -9.15
C GLN A 186 15.68 -11.08 -9.94
N LEU A 187 16.14 -12.17 -9.32
CA LEU A 187 16.91 -13.22 -10.03
C LEU A 187 16.08 -13.84 -11.15
N ALA A 188 14.79 -14.12 -10.91
CA ALA A 188 13.88 -14.67 -11.89
C ALA A 188 13.68 -13.70 -13.07
N GLN A 189 13.41 -12.41 -12.80
CA GLN A 189 13.27 -11.38 -13.83
C GLN A 189 14.54 -11.22 -14.68
N ALA A 190 15.70 -11.25 -14.04
CA ALA A 190 16.99 -11.18 -14.71
C ALA A 190 17.41 -12.49 -15.39
N LYS A 191 16.64 -13.57 -15.21
CA LYS A 191 16.96 -14.94 -15.67
C LYS A 191 18.34 -15.41 -15.19
N LEU A 192 18.71 -15.00 -13.99
CA LEU A 192 20.00 -15.31 -13.37
C LEU A 192 19.85 -16.50 -12.41
N LYS A 193 20.84 -17.37 -12.41
CA LYS A 193 20.92 -18.52 -11.50
C LYS A 193 22.25 -18.47 -10.76
N PRO A 194 22.27 -18.02 -9.50
CA PRO A 194 23.47 -18.05 -8.69
C PRO A 194 23.99 -19.49 -8.56
N GLY A 195 25.32 -19.64 -8.46
CA GLY A 195 25.91 -20.92 -8.12
C GLY A 195 25.54 -21.34 -6.70
N ARG A 196 25.62 -22.64 -6.42
CA ARG A 196 25.29 -23.20 -5.09
C ARG A 196 26.09 -22.57 -3.95
N GLU A 197 27.33 -22.20 -4.19
CA GLU A 197 28.24 -21.59 -3.21
C GLU A 197 28.29 -20.07 -3.31
N ALA A 198 27.37 -19.45 -4.06
CA ALA A 198 27.34 -17.99 -4.20
C ALA A 198 27.11 -17.31 -2.84
N SER A 199 27.93 -16.31 -2.57
CA SER A 199 27.75 -15.39 -1.45
C SER A 199 26.66 -14.36 -1.74
N ALA A 200 26.10 -13.76 -0.69
CA ALA A 200 25.11 -12.70 -0.84
C ALA A 200 25.67 -11.48 -1.59
N ASP A 201 26.95 -11.13 -1.40
CA ASP A 201 27.61 -10.06 -2.15
C ASP A 201 27.74 -10.40 -3.64
N GLU A 202 27.93 -11.66 -3.99
CA GLU A 202 27.93 -12.10 -5.39
C GLU A 202 26.53 -12.00 -6.00
N VAL A 203 25.50 -12.45 -5.28
CA VAL A 203 24.10 -12.29 -5.70
C VAL A 203 23.73 -10.82 -5.88
N ALA A 204 24.12 -9.95 -4.94
CA ALA A 204 23.90 -8.51 -5.06
C ALA A 204 24.62 -7.93 -6.29
N ARG A 205 25.88 -8.31 -6.54
CA ARG A 205 26.61 -7.89 -7.74
C ARG A 205 25.95 -8.37 -9.04
N MET A 206 25.47 -9.61 -9.08
CA MET A 206 24.72 -10.18 -10.22
C MET A 206 23.47 -9.36 -10.54
N LEU A 207 22.78 -8.87 -9.51
CA LEU A 207 21.58 -8.04 -9.63
C LEU A 207 21.86 -6.54 -9.77
N SER A 208 23.13 -6.13 -9.84
CA SER A 208 23.52 -4.70 -9.77
C SER A 208 22.97 -3.98 -8.53
N ALA A 209 22.71 -4.73 -7.45
CA ALA A 209 22.26 -4.21 -6.18
C ALA A 209 23.45 -3.61 -5.40
N PRO A 210 23.22 -2.60 -4.54
CA PRO A 210 24.29 -1.97 -3.79
C PRO A 210 25.03 -2.93 -2.86
N VAL A 211 26.34 -2.69 -2.71
CA VAL A 211 27.24 -3.36 -1.76
C VAL A 211 27.85 -2.34 -0.78
N PRO A 212 28.27 -2.73 0.44
CA PRO A 212 28.16 -4.07 1.03
C PRO A 212 26.70 -4.45 1.33
N VAL A 213 26.40 -5.75 1.33
CA VAL A 213 25.09 -6.28 1.71
C VAL A 213 24.93 -6.22 3.24
N SER A 214 23.73 -5.86 3.73
CA SER A 214 23.41 -5.88 5.16
C SER A 214 23.47 -7.31 5.73
N GLU A 215 23.60 -7.45 7.06
CA GLU A 215 23.60 -8.78 7.67
C GLU A 215 22.26 -9.51 7.49
N ASP A 216 21.12 -8.81 7.63
CA ASP A 216 19.80 -9.43 7.40
C ASP A 216 19.62 -9.90 5.95
N ALA A 217 20.10 -9.13 4.97
CA ALA A 217 20.05 -9.53 3.56
C ALA A 217 21.03 -10.69 3.26
N LYS A 218 22.17 -10.78 3.96
CA LYS A 218 23.07 -11.95 3.88
C LYS A 218 22.39 -13.21 4.40
N ILE A 219 21.70 -13.12 5.55
CA ILE A 219 20.95 -14.24 6.12
C ILE A 219 19.84 -14.66 5.15
N ALA A 220 19.04 -13.70 4.68
CA ALA A 220 17.95 -13.94 3.74
C ALA A 220 18.42 -14.63 2.45
N VAL A 221 19.50 -14.14 1.81
CA VAL A 221 20.02 -14.77 0.58
C VAL A 221 20.61 -16.14 0.84
N ARG A 222 21.31 -16.34 1.97
CA ARG A 222 21.83 -17.67 2.33
C ARG A 222 20.69 -18.67 2.49
N ALA A 223 19.62 -18.28 3.17
CA ALA A 223 18.42 -19.10 3.33
C ALA A 223 17.75 -19.40 1.99
N LEU A 224 17.62 -18.40 1.10
CA LEU A 224 17.08 -18.58 -0.25
C LEU A 224 17.88 -19.60 -1.07
N LEU A 225 19.21 -19.47 -1.09
CA LEU A 225 20.09 -20.40 -1.82
C LEU A 225 20.00 -21.81 -1.24
N ARG A 226 19.79 -21.93 0.07
CA ARG A 226 19.54 -23.19 0.75
C ARG A 226 18.19 -23.80 0.33
N GLU A 227 17.12 -23.01 0.20
CA GLU A 227 15.85 -23.49 -0.34
C GLU A 227 16.01 -24.08 -1.74
N GLU A 228 16.65 -23.33 -2.65
CA GLU A 228 16.89 -23.81 -4.03
C GLU A 228 17.69 -25.10 -4.06
N TYR A 229 18.63 -25.26 -3.13
CA TYR A 229 19.47 -26.45 -3.06
C TYR A 229 18.76 -27.66 -2.43
N GLU A 230 18.10 -27.50 -1.29
CA GLU A 230 17.53 -28.60 -0.52
C GLU A 230 16.13 -28.99 -0.99
N LEU A 231 15.32 -28.03 -1.45
CA LEU A 231 13.94 -28.25 -1.87
C LEU A 231 13.81 -28.33 -3.40
N GLY A 232 14.81 -27.87 -4.14
CA GLY A 232 14.79 -27.81 -5.59
C GLY A 232 13.82 -26.76 -6.15
N PRO A 233 13.58 -26.77 -7.47
CA PRO A 233 12.59 -25.89 -8.08
C PRO A 233 11.17 -26.32 -7.68
N SER A 234 10.41 -25.42 -7.05
CA SER A 234 8.97 -25.59 -6.80
C SER A 234 8.18 -24.76 -7.81
N SER A 235 7.07 -25.30 -8.32
CA SER A 235 6.12 -24.56 -9.16
C SER A 235 4.97 -23.95 -8.37
N ASP A 236 4.84 -24.29 -7.09
CA ASP A 236 3.60 -24.07 -6.34
C ASP A 236 3.79 -23.06 -5.18
N ASP A 237 5.03 -22.83 -4.75
CA ASP A 237 5.34 -21.98 -3.59
C ASP A 237 6.23 -20.78 -3.95
N VAL A 238 6.08 -19.70 -3.19
CA VAL A 238 6.90 -18.48 -3.33
C VAL A 238 8.31 -18.70 -2.75
N PRO A 239 9.39 -18.54 -3.55
CA PRO A 239 10.75 -18.55 -3.03
C PRO A 239 10.96 -17.53 -1.90
N GLY A 240 11.69 -17.89 -0.86
CA GLY A 240 11.82 -17.11 0.37
C GLY A 240 10.85 -17.55 1.48
N PHE A 241 9.80 -18.32 1.15
CA PHE A 241 8.78 -18.78 2.10
C PHE A 241 8.67 -20.32 2.19
N ARG A 242 9.57 -21.07 1.53
CA ARG A 242 9.47 -22.54 1.43
C ARG A 242 10.20 -23.27 2.56
N GLY A 243 11.37 -22.75 2.94
CA GLY A 243 12.20 -23.34 3.97
C GLY A 243 11.64 -23.09 5.37
N PRO A 244 12.08 -23.83 6.39
CA PRO A 244 11.74 -23.58 7.80
C PRO A 244 12.33 -22.26 8.34
N ASP A 245 11.75 -21.74 9.43
CA ASP A 245 12.11 -20.44 10.01
C ASP A 245 13.55 -20.36 10.52
N ASP A 246 14.13 -21.48 10.97
CA ASP A 246 15.49 -21.55 11.51
C ASP A 246 16.55 -21.18 10.46
N TRP A 247 16.27 -21.38 9.17
CA TRP A 247 17.17 -20.97 8.08
C TRP A 247 17.27 -19.45 7.96
N TYR A 248 16.22 -18.74 8.38
CA TYR A 248 16.11 -17.28 8.33
C TYR A 248 16.43 -16.61 9.66
N ALA A 249 16.69 -17.38 10.72
CA ALA A 249 16.89 -16.84 12.05
C ALA A 249 18.30 -16.28 12.30
N ARG A 250 19.34 -16.75 11.57
CA ARG A 250 20.76 -16.45 11.86
C ARG A 250 21.71 -16.53 10.65
#